data_AF-A0A538DJI8-F1
#
_entry.id   AF-A0A538DJI8-F1
#
_cell.length_a   1.000
_cell.length_b   1.000
_cell.length_c   1.000
_cell.angle_alpha   90.00
_cell.angle_beta   90.00
_cell.angle_gamma   90.00
#
_symmetry.space_group_name_H-M   'P 1'
#
loop_
_entity.id
_entity.type
_entity.pdbx_description
1 polymer ?
#
loop_
_entity_poly.entity_id
_entity_poly.type
_entity_poly.pdbx_seq_one_letter_code
_entity_poly.pdbx_strand_id
1 'polypeptide(L)' 'MRIIIGAVLVLFLILWVRAVIDVFRRHDLSGGGKAGWAIFMLILPFIGLLVYTMLRPANV' A
#
# COMPACT_ATOMS: atom_id res chain seq x y z
N MET A 1 12.59 18.21 -1.37
CA MET A 1 12.57 16.86 -0.75
C MET A 1 11.47 16.71 0.31
N ARG A 2 11.47 17.49 1.39
CA ARG A 2 10.49 17.34 2.51
C ARG A 2 9.02 17.48 2.11
N ILE A 3 8.71 18.46 1.24
CA ILE A 3 7.34 18.72 0.77
C ILE A 3 6.85 17.62 -0.19
N ILE A 4 7.72 17.13 -1.07
CA ILE A 4 7.38 16.09 -2.07
C ILE A 4 7.00 14.80 -1.37
N ILE A 5 7.76 14.38 -0.36
CA ILE A 5 7.45 13.20 0.44
C ILE A 5 6.08 13.36 1.11
N GLY A 6 5.80 14.54 1.69
CA GLY A 6 4.48 14.84 2.25
C GLY A 6 3.36 14.75 1.21
N ALA A 7 3.54 15.31 0.02
CA ALA A 7 2.55 15.26 -1.05
C ALA A 7 2.28 13.82 -1.53
N VAL A 8 3.33 13.01 -1.70
CA VAL A 8 3.21 11.59 -2.07
C VAL A 8 2.48 10.81 -0.99
N LEU A 9 2.78 11.04 0.30
CA LEU A 9 2.09 10.38 1.41
C LEU A 9 0.60 10.74 1.47
N VAL A 10 0.26 12.01 1.21
CA VAL A 10 -1.14 12.45 1.16
C VAL A 10 -1.87 11.81 -0.02
N LEU A 11 -1.27 11.83 -1.21
CA LEU A 11 -1.84 11.16 -2.39
C LEU A 11 -2.02 9.67 -2.17
N PHE A 12 -1.02 9.00 -1.58
CA PHE A 12 -1.09 7.59 -1.22
C PHE A 12 -2.25 7.32 -0.26
N LEU A 13 -2.41 8.11 0.80
CA LEU A 13 -3.49 7.92 1.77
C LEU A 13 -4.86 8.13 1.14
N ILE A 14 -5.02 9.13 0.26
CA ILE A 14 -6.27 9.36 -0.48
C ILE A 14 -6.63 8.16 -1.36
N LEU A 15 -5.66 7.65 -2.13
CA LEU A 15 -5.85 6.49 -2.99
C LEU A 15 -6.16 5.23 -2.18
N TRP A 16 -5.45 5.03 -1.06
CA TRP A 16 -5.68 3.91 -0.16
C TRP A 16 -7.09 3.94 0.44
N VAL A 17 -7.54 5.08 0.98
CA VAL A 17 -8.91 5.22 1.52
C VAL A 17 -9.95 4.93 0.45
N ARG A 18 -9.77 5.46 -0.78
CA ARG A 18 -10.70 5.15 -1.88
C ARG A 18 -10.72 3.68 -2.23
N ALA A 19 -9.57 3.02 -2.30
CA ALA A 19 -9.48 1.59 -2.57
C ALA A 19 -10.13 0.76 -1.46
N VAL A 20 -9.94 1.15 -0.19
CA VAL A 20 -10.63 0.52 0.94
C VAL A 20 -12.15 0.66 0.80
N ILE A 21 -12.66 1.87 0.56
CA ILE A 21 -14.11 2.08 0.36
C ILE A 21 -14.63 1.21 -0.79
N ASP A 22 -13.90 1.11 -1.89
CA ASP A 22 -14.26 0.26 -3.03
C ASP A 22 -14.34 -1.23 -2.64
N VAL A 23 -13.33 -1.75 -1.92
CA VAL A 23 -13.34 -3.12 -1.38
C VAL A 23 -14.50 -3.35 -0.41
N PHE A 24 -14.87 -2.35 0.39
CA PHE A 24 -16.01 -2.48 1.30
C PHE A 24 -17.36 -2.46 0.59
N ARG A 25 -17.47 -1.77 -0.55
CA ARG A 25 -18.65 -1.76 -1.43
C ARG A 25 -18.85 -3.07 -2.18
N ARG A 26 -17.79 -3.84 -2.37
CA ARG A 26 -17.86 -5.18 -2.96
C ARG A 26 -18.64 -6.14 -2.06
N HIS A 27 -19.65 -6.79 -2.62
CA HIS A 27 -20.51 -7.74 -1.90
C HIS A 27 -20.03 -9.19 -2.01
N ASP A 28 -19.05 -9.47 -2.86
CA ASP A 28 -18.48 -10.80 -3.10
C ASP A 28 -17.44 -11.24 -2.05
N LEU A 29 -17.05 -10.34 -1.15
CA LEU A 29 -16.01 -10.58 -0.13
C LEU A 29 -16.61 -10.65 1.28
N SER A 30 -16.18 -11.65 2.04
CA SER A 30 -16.45 -11.73 3.48
C SER A 30 -15.78 -10.57 4.24
N GLY A 31 -16.28 -10.24 5.44
CA GLY A 31 -15.71 -9.15 6.25
C GLY A 31 -14.21 -9.32 6.52
N GLY A 32 -13.75 -10.55 6.78
CA GLY A 32 -12.33 -10.88 6.92
C GLY A 32 -11.53 -10.68 5.64
N GLY A 33 -12.10 -11.06 4.48
CA GLY A 33 -11.47 -10.81 3.17
C GLY A 33 -11.27 -9.33 2.89
N LYS A 34 -12.26 -8.49 3.23
CA LYS A 34 -12.16 -7.02 3.10
C LYS A 34 -11.03 -6.44 3.96
N ALA A 35 -10.95 -6.85 5.23
CA ALA A 35 -9.90 -6.42 6.14
C ALA A 35 -8.51 -6.85 5.66
N GLY A 36 -8.37 -8.10 5.21
CA GLY A 36 -7.11 -8.61 4.64
C GLY A 36 -6.64 -7.80 3.43
N TRP A 37 -7.55 -7.49 2.50
CA TRP A 37 -7.22 -6.66 1.34
C TRP A 37 -6.82 -5.23 1.70
N ALA A 38 -7.52 -4.59 2.64
CA ALA A 38 -7.17 -3.25 3.10
C ALA A 38 -5.76 -3.19 3.71
N ILE A 39 -5.41 -4.18 4.54
CA ILE A 39 -4.08 -4.30 5.17
C ILE A 39 -3.02 -4.59 4.10
N PHE A 40 -3.30 -5.52 3.17
CA PHE A 40 -2.37 -5.84 2.09
C PHE A 40 -2.00 -4.61 1.26
N MET A 41 -2.98 -3.81 0.85
CA MET A 41 -2.75 -2.56 0.09
C MET A 41 -1.89 -1.54 0.86
N LEU A 42 -1.97 -1.54 2.19
CA LEU A 42 -1.16 -0.66 3.04
C LEU A 42 0.31 -1.13 3.09
N ILE A 43 0.54 -2.44 3.16
CA ILE A 43 1.86 -3.04 3.37
C ILE A 43 2.63 -3.24 2.05
N LEU A 44 1.93 -3.49 0.94
CA LEU A 44 2.50 -3.75 -0.39
C LEU A 44 3.66 -2.81 -0.82
N PRO A 45 3.56 -1.47 -0.69
CA PRO A 45 4.66 -0.57 -1.08
C PRO A 45 5.95 -0.79 -0.28
N PHE A 46 5.84 -1.25 0.98
CA PHE A 46 7.01 -1.56 1.82
C PHE A 46 7.65 -2.88 1.41
N ILE A 47 6.86 -3.87 0.96
CA ILE A 47 7.40 -5.14 0.47
C ILE A 47 8.31 -4.91 -0.74
N GLY A 48 7.89 -4.07 -1.69
CA GLY A 48 8.73 -3.74 -2.86
C GLY A 48 10.06 -3.10 -2.46
N LEU A 49 10.04 -2.20 -1.48
CA LEU A 49 11.25 -1.59 -0.92
C LEU A 49 12.14 -2.63 -0.23
N LEU A 50 11.56 -3.51 0.59
CA LEU A 50 12.30 -4.58 1.27
C LEU A 50 12.95 -5.53 0.25
N VAL A 51 12.21 -5.96 -0.76
CA VAL A 51 12.72 -6.81 -1.84
C VAL A 51 13.87 -6.13 -2.57
N TYR A 52 13.73 -4.85 -2.92
CA TYR A 52 14.83 -4.08 -3.52
C TYR A 52 16.06 -4.06 -2.61
N THR A 53 15.89 -3.83 -1.30
CA THR A 53 17.02 -3.81 -0.37
C THR A 53 17.68 -5.17 -0.15
N MET A 54 16.92 -6.26 -0.27
CA MET A 54 17.45 -7.63 -0.14
C MET A 54 18.14 -8.10 -1.42
N LEU A 55 17.61 -7.73 -2.59
CA LEU A 55 18.10 -8.17 -3.89
C LEU A 55 19.10 -7.21 -4.53
N ARG A 56 19.24 -5.98 -4.03
CA ARG A 56 20.26 -5.06 -4.56
C ARG A 56 21.64 -5.71 -4.42
N PRO A 57 22.45 -5.74 -5.47
CA PRO A 57 23.81 -6.22 -5.37
C PRO A 57 24.59 -5.35 -4.37
N ALA A 58 25.41 -6.00 -3.54
CA ALA A 58 26.44 -5.29 -2.81
C ALA A 58 27.42 -4.78 -3.87
N ASN A 59 27.54 -3.46 -3.99
CA ASN A 59 28.47 -2.83 -4.93
C ASN A 59 29.88 -3.41 -4.65
N VAL A 60 30.42 -4.16 -5.62
CA VAL A 60 31.83 -4.59 -5.65
C VAL A 60 32.73 -3.46 -6.11
#